data_AF-A0A838YLX5-F1
#
_entry.id   AF-A0A838YLX5-F1
#
_cell.length_a   1.000
_cell.length_b   1.000
_cell.length_c   1.000
_cell.angle_alpha   90.00
_cell.angle_beta   90.00
_cell.angle_gamma   90.00
#
_symmetry.space_group_name_H-M   'P 1'
#
loop_
_entity.id
_entity.type
_entity.pdbx_description
1 polymer ?
#
loop_
_entity_poly.entity_id
_entity_poly.type
_entity_poly.pdbx_seq_one_letter_code
_entity_poly.pdbx_strand_id
1 'polypeptide(L)'
;QTPIGYGDEDDNTILDDMRGSDFEFSEAYTSVYFRKKFIVERGNIPARLLLKSYIDDGAIIWINGVEVARLYVEEDTKGFDETANNHEAIWESIIIGRSNFLLKEGENIIAVHAFNRNLSSSDFSFDLELMSAPFKVSLIEAADAEGRFLPLESPNLSPDRGYSFQGTDKFKQQVISIKTINENTSYGKSDHSESVSRRFFSTDSITPWIAEVDVYAANQWASQDYLLSGTLLPPRIEESMIQNHSWISYGYTENNTPSEVDSIIAFHNEAIRRLDYAINRDQFIACVGLNNGNNTTVPSILASSYNAIVVGNTNGSHSRGGTPAAPINSSGITGHDGPGRLKPDIVANDSSTSSCTPQISSAIAFLSGIATHQEKPTACFPEAMKAIIMAGADKNTLPDWTRSANKPIDPVYGAGKINVYNSYKIITEAQKLSTSDYNHYGWDFNALEKDNEIFYNIFLKEDSTEAVFSLNWNRSIIDAPWVNDKEYRESLADMSISICRLDGEDLALYDFSDSRIDNVEHIYLRGLPKGMYQLKVTTNAFTHFGIAWRAETGDLPELEINMNLQDVRIECNNLINGKEFTLQSSYDFQNWTKKHSFTAKETSHEIIEKINDQKKKSYYRLLWNPVN
;
A
#
# COMPACT_ATOMS: atom_id res chain seq x y z
N GLN A 1 -29.52 16.76 -5.99
CA GLN A 1 -29.05 18.04 -5.43
C GLN A 1 -30.07 18.55 -4.45
N THR A 2 -29.60 18.94 -3.27
CA THR A 2 -30.40 19.42 -2.14
C THR A 2 -29.97 20.85 -1.76
N PRO A 3 -29.78 21.80 -2.70
CA PRO A 3 -29.33 23.14 -2.33
C PRO A 3 -30.32 23.77 -1.35
N ILE A 4 -29.80 24.18 -0.19
CA ILE A 4 -30.50 24.84 0.92
C ILE A 4 -29.73 26.11 1.26
N GLY A 5 -30.43 27.25 1.30
CA GLY A 5 -29.72 28.51 1.44
C GLY A 5 -30.55 29.78 1.33
N TYR A 6 -29.85 30.89 1.13
CA TYR A 6 -30.41 32.17 0.71
C TYR A 6 -29.36 33.02 -0.01
N GLY A 7 -29.81 33.99 -0.83
CA GLY A 7 -28.97 35.08 -1.34
C GLY A 7 -28.43 34.92 -2.77
N ASP A 8 -28.51 33.72 -3.35
CA ASP A 8 -27.96 33.33 -4.66
C ASP A 8 -29.02 32.93 -5.71
N GLU A 9 -30.28 32.78 -5.31
CA GLU A 9 -31.45 32.45 -6.16
C GLU A 9 -31.42 31.04 -6.82
N ASP A 10 -30.59 30.11 -6.35
CA ASP A 10 -30.51 28.75 -6.89
C ASP A 10 -30.89 27.62 -5.89
N ASP A 11 -31.37 28.00 -4.71
CA ASP A 11 -31.82 27.08 -3.66
C ASP A 11 -33.17 26.39 -3.92
N ASN A 12 -33.23 25.10 -3.59
CA ASN A 12 -34.48 24.34 -3.57
C ASN A 12 -35.27 24.54 -2.26
N THR A 13 -34.56 24.81 -1.15
CA THR A 13 -35.15 25.15 0.14
C THR A 13 -34.55 26.44 0.63
N ILE A 14 -35.38 27.50 0.70
CA ILE A 14 -34.92 28.83 1.08
C ILE A 14 -35.03 28.99 2.60
N LEU A 15 -33.95 29.47 3.23
CA LEU A 15 -33.89 29.89 4.63
C LEU A 15 -34.25 31.38 4.72
N ASP A 16 -35.54 31.69 4.79
CA ASP A 16 -36.04 33.07 4.79
C ASP A 16 -35.90 33.77 6.16
N ASP A 17 -35.62 33.03 7.22
CA ASP A 17 -35.52 33.51 8.61
C ASP A 17 -34.09 33.64 9.14
N MET A 18 -33.07 33.12 8.44
CA MET A 18 -31.68 33.08 8.92
C MET A 18 -31.08 34.47 9.21
N ARG A 19 -31.44 35.46 8.40
CA ARG A 19 -31.06 36.88 8.60
C ARG A 19 -31.91 37.61 9.65
N GLY A 20 -32.80 36.90 10.32
CA GLY A 20 -33.88 37.48 11.11
C GLY A 20 -35.05 37.89 10.22
N SER A 21 -36.27 37.84 10.77
CA SER A 21 -37.48 38.25 10.07
C SER A 21 -37.98 39.61 10.56
N ASP A 22 -38.72 40.34 9.72
CA ASP A 22 -39.47 41.55 10.15
C ASP A 22 -40.59 41.23 11.18
N PHE A 23 -40.89 39.96 11.46
CA PHE A 23 -41.81 39.54 12.51
C PHE A 23 -41.10 39.46 13.87
N GLU A 24 -41.72 40.06 14.89
CA GLU A 24 -41.17 40.32 16.26
C GLU A 24 -40.65 39.11 17.07
N PHE A 25 -40.57 37.89 16.51
CA PHE A 25 -40.18 36.69 17.24
C PHE A 25 -39.17 35.76 16.54
N SER A 26 -38.56 36.17 15.41
CA SER A 26 -37.45 35.40 14.79
C SER A 26 -36.12 36.14 14.96
N GLU A 27 -35.26 35.62 15.84
CA GLU A 27 -33.88 36.10 15.99
C GLU A 27 -33.00 35.49 14.89
N ALA A 28 -32.12 36.31 14.30
CA ALA A 28 -31.15 35.86 13.32
C ALA A 28 -30.20 34.82 13.93
N TYR A 29 -29.71 33.89 13.12
CA TYR A 29 -28.82 32.81 13.56
C TYR A 29 -27.65 32.61 12.59
N THR A 30 -26.52 32.11 13.10
CA THR A 30 -25.28 31.94 12.34
C THR A 30 -25.07 30.52 11.82
N SER A 31 -25.87 29.54 12.23
CA SER A 31 -25.63 28.15 11.85
C SER A 31 -26.91 27.32 11.74
N VAL A 32 -26.84 26.25 10.96
CA VAL A 32 -27.92 25.29 10.73
C VAL A 32 -27.41 23.87 10.91
N TYR A 33 -28.22 23.02 11.56
CA TYR A 33 -27.95 21.60 11.70
C TYR A 33 -28.75 20.78 10.70
N PHE A 34 -28.06 20.03 9.85
CA PHE A 34 -28.66 19.07 8.93
C PHE A 34 -28.44 17.65 9.43
N ARG A 35 -29.42 16.77 9.19
CA ARG A 35 -29.30 15.34 9.51
C ARG A 35 -30.08 14.50 8.53
N LYS A 36 -29.45 13.45 7.99
CA LYS A 36 -30.09 12.50 7.09
C LYS A 36 -29.75 11.07 7.49
N LYS A 37 -30.79 10.23 7.53
CA LYS A 37 -30.65 8.78 7.66
C LYS A 37 -30.47 8.17 6.28
N PHE A 38 -29.61 7.16 6.17
CA PHE A 38 -29.44 6.37 4.96
C PHE A 38 -29.19 4.90 5.32
N ILE A 39 -29.47 4.01 4.38
CA ILE A 39 -29.29 2.57 4.57
C ILE A 39 -28.05 2.14 3.80
N VAL A 40 -27.17 1.38 4.46
CA VAL A 40 -26.11 0.60 3.81
C VAL A 40 -26.57 -0.85 3.79
N GLU A 41 -26.68 -1.42 2.59
CA GLU A 41 -27.08 -2.82 2.46
C GLU A 41 -26.01 -3.77 3.03
N ARG A 42 -26.45 -4.97 3.43
CA ARG A 42 -25.54 -6.01 3.91
C ARG A 42 -24.45 -6.29 2.87
N GLY A 43 -23.20 -6.38 3.32
CA GLY A 43 -22.04 -6.61 2.45
C GLY A 43 -21.56 -5.41 1.63
N ASN A 44 -22.29 -4.29 1.64
CA ASN A 44 -22.04 -3.15 0.75
C ASN A 44 -21.34 -1.96 1.44
N ILE A 45 -20.49 -2.22 2.44
CA ILE A 45 -19.65 -1.17 3.04
C ILE A 45 -18.41 -0.97 2.14
N PRO A 46 -18.21 0.21 1.53
CA PRO A 46 -17.06 0.45 0.66
C PRO A 46 -15.77 0.67 1.46
N ALA A 47 -14.60 0.55 0.83
CA ALA A 47 -13.34 0.92 1.48
C ALA A 47 -13.24 2.43 1.73
N ARG A 48 -13.74 3.22 0.78
CA ARG A 48 -13.66 4.67 0.73
C ARG A 48 -15.00 5.27 0.33
N LEU A 49 -15.34 6.39 0.95
CA LEU A 49 -16.45 7.23 0.55
C LEU A 49 -15.92 8.47 -0.15
N LEU A 50 -16.65 8.95 -1.14
CA LEU A 50 -16.49 10.27 -1.72
C LEU A 50 -17.60 11.17 -1.16
N LEU A 51 -17.19 12.18 -0.42
CA LEU A 51 -18.04 13.26 0.04
C LEU A 51 -17.81 14.46 -0.87
N LYS A 52 -18.87 14.96 -1.51
CA LYS A 52 -18.85 16.22 -2.23
C LYS A 52 -19.61 17.26 -1.44
N SER A 53 -18.99 18.42 -1.23
CA SER A 53 -19.58 19.55 -0.51
C SER A 53 -19.65 20.78 -1.39
N TYR A 54 -20.76 21.50 -1.29
CA TYR A 54 -20.95 22.86 -1.78
C TYR A 54 -21.38 23.70 -0.59
N ILE A 55 -20.41 24.37 0.05
CA ILE A 55 -20.62 25.02 1.36
C ILE A 55 -20.08 26.44 1.31
N ASP A 56 -20.95 27.38 1.63
CA ASP A 56 -20.60 28.76 1.93
C ASP A 56 -20.07 28.87 3.36
N ASP A 57 -19.03 29.66 3.55
CA ASP A 57 -18.28 29.85 4.80
C ASP A 57 -17.68 28.58 5.43
N GLY A 58 -18.46 27.70 6.08
CA GLY A 58 -17.89 26.48 6.64
C GLY A 58 -18.84 25.47 7.27
N ALA A 59 -18.33 24.26 7.52
CA ALA A 59 -19.10 23.19 8.12
C ALA A 59 -18.25 22.15 8.85
N ILE A 60 -18.89 21.46 9.80
CA ILE A 60 -18.37 20.23 10.40
C ILE A 60 -19.34 19.09 10.08
N ILE A 61 -18.80 17.92 9.71
CA ILE A 61 -19.56 16.80 9.17
C ILE A 61 -19.25 15.54 9.98
N TRP A 62 -20.31 14.83 10.38
CA TRP A 62 -20.21 13.58 11.14
C TRP A 62 -20.95 12.44 10.46
N ILE A 63 -20.38 11.24 10.56
CA ILE A 63 -21.06 9.98 10.21
C ILE A 63 -21.14 9.15 11.49
N ASN A 64 -22.35 8.78 11.88
CA ASN A 64 -22.62 7.99 13.10
C ASN A 64 -21.95 8.54 14.37
N GLY A 65 -21.79 9.87 14.46
CA GLY A 65 -21.19 10.55 15.62
C GLY A 65 -19.66 10.69 15.57
N VAL A 66 -19.00 10.18 14.53
CA VAL A 66 -17.56 10.41 14.29
C VAL A 66 -17.40 11.57 13.32
N GLU A 67 -16.56 12.55 13.67
CA GLU A 67 -16.22 13.68 12.78
C GLU A 67 -15.39 13.15 11.60
N VAL A 68 -15.84 13.43 10.37
CA VAL A 68 -15.21 12.93 9.15
C VAL A 68 -14.67 14.05 8.26
N ALA A 69 -15.16 15.28 8.43
CA ALA A 69 -14.64 16.45 7.76
C ALA A 69 -14.93 17.72 8.57
N ARG A 70 -14.00 18.67 8.49
CA ARG A 70 -14.10 20.02 9.04
C ARG A 70 -13.59 20.99 7.99
N LEU A 71 -14.47 21.84 7.49
CA LEU A 71 -14.23 22.71 6.34
C LEU A 71 -14.32 24.15 6.81
N TYR A 72 -13.20 24.88 6.75
CA TYR A 72 -13.11 26.31 7.07
C TYR A 72 -13.61 26.70 8.47
N VAL A 73 -13.60 25.75 9.41
CA VAL A 73 -13.93 25.97 10.83
C VAL A 73 -12.68 25.69 11.66
N GLU A 74 -12.44 26.50 12.70
CA GLU A 74 -11.34 26.30 13.65
C GLU A 74 -11.45 24.95 14.39
N GLU A 75 -10.33 24.43 14.93
CA GLU A 75 -10.24 23.08 15.52
C GLU A 75 -11.00 22.90 16.85
N ASP A 76 -11.61 23.94 17.40
CA ASP A 76 -12.36 23.89 18.65
C ASP A 76 -13.79 23.34 18.49
N THR A 77 -14.41 23.04 19.63
CA THR A 77 -15.82 22.65 19.66
C THR A 77 -16.69 23.87 19.42
N LYS A 78 -17.51 23.86 18.36
CA LYS A 78 -18.38 24.98 18.01
C LYS A 78 -19.80 24.82 18.60
N GLY A 79 -20.30 25.90 19.20
CA GLY A 79 -21.70 26.06 19.61
C GLY A 79 -22.62 26.45 18.45
N PHE A 80 -23.93 26.50 18.69
CA PHE A 80 -24.93 26.82 17.66
C PHE A 80 -24.91 28.29 17.20
N ASP A 81 -24.33 29.18 18.02
CA ASP A 81 -24.21 30.63 17.81
C ASP A 81 -22.78 31.05 17.40
N GLU A 82 -21.91 30.07 17.14
CA GLU A 82 -20.56 30.29 16.62
C GLU A 82 -20.56 30.49 15.09
N THR A 83 -19.38 30.79 14.52
CA THR A 83 -19.19 31.13 13.11
C THR A 83 -18.05 30.34 12.47
N ALA A 84 -18.01 30.34 11.13
CA ALA A 84 -16.89 29.82 10.34
C ALA A 84 -15.96 30.93 9.81
N ASN A 85 -14.89 30.54 9.11
CA ASN A 85 -14.08 31.45 8.31
C ASN A 85 -14.80 31.80 7.00
N ASN A 86 -14.39 32.92 6.37
CA ASN A 86 -14.94 33.29 5.08
C ASN A 86 -14.51 32.30 3.98
N HIS A 87 -15.47 31.74 3.28
CA HIS A 87 -15.26 30.87 2.12
C HIS A 87 -16.44 31.01 1.17
N GLU A 88 -16.19 30.96 -0.14
CA GLU A 88 -17.25 31.03 -1.14
C GLU A 88 -17.60 29.64 -1.62
N ALA A 89 -18.89 29.33 -1.74
CA ALA A 89 -19.33 27.99 -2.11
C ALA A 89 -18.79 27.51 -3.47
N ILE A 90 -17.98 26.46 -3.43
CA ILE A 90 -17.49 25.69 -4.59
C ILE A 90 -17.63 24.20 -4.32
N TRP A 91 -17.74 23.40 -5.39
CA TRP A 91 -17.76 21.95 -5.24
C TRP A 91 -16.37 21.45 -4.87
N GLU A 92 -16.29 20.84 -3.69
CA GLU A 92 -15.08 20.21 -3.18
C GLU A 92 -15.32 18.71 -2.97
N SER A 93 -14.33 17.91 -3.33
CA SER A 93 -14.31 16.47 -3.07
C SER A 93 -13.46 16.19 -1.84
N ILE A 94 -13.92 15.26 -1.00
CA ILE A 94 -13.20 14.74 0.17
C ILE A 94 -13.30 13.22 0.13
N ILE A 95 -12.17 12.55 0.31
CA ILE A 95 -12.17 11.10 0.49
C ILE A 95 -12.18 10.77 1.97
N ILE A 96 -13.22 10.06 2.39
CA ILE A 96 -13.32 9.50 3.73
C ILE A 96 -12.90 8.04 3.65
N GLY A 97 -11.65 7.79 4.03
CA GLY A 97 -11.07 6.46 4.11
C GLY A 97 -11.62 5.62 5.26
N ARG A 98 -11.28 4.33 5.24
CA ARG A 98 -11.53 3.40 6.36
C ARG A 98 -12.99 3.35 6.82
N SER A 99 -13.90 3.36 5.83
CA SER A 99 -15.33 3.54 6.08
C SER A 99 -15.96 2.40 6.91
N ASN A 100 -15.32 1.25 6.97
CA ASN A 100 -15.73 0.11 7.81
C ASN A 100 -15.69 0.39 9.32
N PHE A 101 -14.95 1.40 9.78
CA PHE A 101 -14.99 1.85 11.17
C PHE A 101 -16.06 2.93 11.42
N LEU A 102 -16.62 3.49 10.35
CA LEU A 102 -17.57 4.60 10.39
C LEU A 102 -19.01 4.14 10.12
N LEU A 103 -19.19 3.20 9.19
CA LEU A 103 -20.47 2.69 8.74
C LEU A 103 -20.79 1.34 9.38
N LYS A 104 -22.09 1.06 9.49
CA LYS A 104 -22.64 -0.26 9.83
C LYS A 104 -23.66 -0.69 8.79
N GLU A 105 -23.88 -1.99 8.67
CA GLU A 105 -25.01 -2.49 7.87
C GLU A 105 -26.34 -2.00 8.45
N GLY A 106 -27.28 -1.65 7.59
CA GLY A 106 -28.56 -1.06 7.97
C GLY A 106 -28.50 0.46 8.09
N GLU A 107 -29.18 1.01 9.11
CA GLU A 107 -29.37 2.46 9.26
C GLU A 107 -28.11 3.18 9.75
N ASN A 108 -27.68 4.18 8.99
CA ASN A 108 -26.59 5.11 9.30
C ASN A 108 -27.13 6.55 9.29
N ILE A 109 -26.39 7.45 9.92
CA ILE A 109 -26.73 8.87 10.00
C ILE A 109 -25.53 9.69 9.54
N ILE A 110 -25.77 10.62 8.63
CA ILE A 110 -24.88 11.76 8.40
C ILE A 110 -25.50 13.01 9.04
N ALA A 111 -24.68 13.79 9.74
CA ALA A 111 -25.06 15.05 10.35
C ALA A 111 -24.06 16.13 9.93
N VAL A 112 -24.56 17.35 9.76
CA VAL A 112 -23.75 18.52 9.40
C VAL A 112 -24.14 19.68 10.31
N HIS A 113 -23.14 20.43 10.75
CA HIS A 113 -23.29 21.73 11.38
C HIS A 113 -22.64 22.72 10.42
N ALA A 114 -23.46 23.47 9.69
CA ALA A 114 -23.03 24.45 8.71
C ALA A 114 -23.18 25.86 9.27
N PHE A 115 -22.26 26.75 8.96
CA PHE A 115 -22.11 28.05 9.60
C PHE A 115 -21.92 29.14 8.56
N ASN A 116 -22.43 30.32 8.87
CA ASN A 116 -21.98 31.57 8.28
C ASN A 116 -20.82 32.16 9.09
N ARG A 117 -20.05 33.04 8.46
CA ARG A 117 -18.98 33.82 9.09
C ARG A 117 -19.50 34.89 10.04
N ASN A 118 -20.75 35.35 9.89
CA ASN A 118 -21.42 36.25 10.82
C ASN A 118 -22.92 36.36 10.52
N LEU A 119 -23.67 37.00 11.42
CA LEU A 119 -25.12 37.26 11.30
C LEU A 119 -25.51 38.15 10.10
N SER A 120 -24.56 38.90 9.54
CA SER A 120 -24.79 39.81 8.42
C SER A 120 -24.31 39.26 7.07
N SER A 121 -23.96 37.97 6.98
CA SER A 121 -23.62 37.32 5.71
C SER A 121 -24.71 37.55 4.67
N SER A 122 -24.29 37.88 3.45
CA SER A 122 -25.19 38.17 2.32
C SER A 122 -25.99 36.95 1.88
N ASP A 123 -25.42 35.78 2.10
CA ASP A 123 -25.76 34.48 1.58
C ASP A 123 -25.46 33.37 2.60
N PHE A 124 -25.96 32.18 2.27
CA PHE A 124 -25.62 30.89 2.83
C PHE A 124 -25.98 29.85 1.78
N SER A 125 -25.06 28.96 1.43
CA SER A 125 -25.34 27.87 0.48
C SER A 125 -24.87 26.53 1.05
N PHE A 126 -25.72 25.52 0.97
CA PHE A 126 -25.41 24.15 1.40
C PHE A 126 -25.96 23.11 0.43
N ASP A 127 -25.08 22.29 -0.15
CA ASP A 127 -25.41 21.00 -0.75
C ASP A 127 -24.33 19.95 -0.39
N LEU A 128 -24.74 18.70 -0.29
CA LEU A 128 -23.88 17.60 0.12
C LEU A 128 -24.26 16.29 -0.56
N GLU A 129 -23.28 15.63 -1.17
CA GLU A 129 -23.41 14.29 -1.74
C GLU A 129 -22.45 13.32 -1.05
N LEU A 130 -22.95 12.17 -0.61
CA LEU A 130 -22.13 11.08 -0.09
C LEU A 130 -22.35 9.85 -0.95
N MET A 131 -21.28 9.30 -1.50
CA MET A 131 -21.30 8.11 -2.34
C MET A 131 -20.08 7.22 -2.08
N SER A 132 -20.10 5.99 -2.56
CA SER A 132 -18.88 5.18 -2.65
C SER A 132 -17.89 5.87 -3.58
N ALA A 133 -16.60 5.87 -3.21
CA ALA A 133 -15.58 6.37 -4.12
C ALA A 133 -15.56 5.53 -5.42
N PRO A 134 -15.36 6.15 -6.60
CA PRO A 134 -15.40 5.45 -7.87
C PRO A 134 -14.24 4.45 -8.00
N PHE A 135 -14.48 3.35 -8.73
CA PHE A 135 -13.42 2.42 -9.10
C PHE A 135 -12.65 2.98 -10.32
N LYS A 136 -11.75 3.91 -10.03
CA LYS A 136 -11.02 4.71 -11.01
C LYS A 136 -9.51 4.60 -10.81
N VAL A 137 -8.73 4.71 -11.89
CA VAL A 137 -7.27 4.70 -11.80
C VAL A 137 -6.64 5.96 -12.40
N SER A 138 -5.44 6.28 -11.92
CA SER A 138 -4.64 7.40 -12.40
C SER A 138 -3.35 6.89 -13.04
N LEU A 139 -3.04 7.39 -14.23
CA LEU A 139 -1.79 7.19 -14.94
C LEU A 139 -0.98 8.49 -14.91
N ILE A 140 0.22 8.45 -14.36
CA ILE A 140 1.12 9.60 -14.32
C ILE A 140 2.34 9.27 -15.15
N GLU A 141 2.54 10.00 -16.26
CA GLU A 141 3.61 9.71 -17.23
C GLU A 141 4.53 10.91 -17.43
N ALA A 142 5.82 10.64 -17.56
CA ALA A 142 6.77 11.65 -18.02
C ALA A 142 6.51 11.94 -19.51
N ALA A 143 6.45 13.22 -19.84
CA ALA A 143 6.35 13.63 -21.23
C ALA A 143 7.63 13.25 -22.00
N ASP A 144 7.48 12.85 -23.25
CA ASP A 144 8.61 12.61 -24.15
C ASP A 144 9.29 13.93 -24.60
N ALA A 145 10.28 13.83 -25.48
CA ALA A 145 11.03 15.00 -25.97
C ALA A 145 10.14 16.00 -26.72
N GLU A 146 9.00 15.56 -27.26
CA GLU A 146 8.01 16.40 -27.93
C GLU A 146 6.88 16.88 -26.99
N GLY A 147 6.99 16.58 -25.68
CA GLY A 147 6.00 16.97 -24.68
C GLY A 147 4.74 16.11 -24.66
N ARG A 148 4.74 14.93 -25.31
CA ARG A 148 3.60 14.00 -25.38
C ARG A 148 3.63 13.02 -24.21
N PHE A 149 2.47 12.75 -23.63
CA PHE A 149 2.35 11.85 -22.46
C PHE A 149 1.07 11.01 -22.46
N LEU A 150 0.15 11.23 -23.41
CA LEU A 150 -1.09 10.48 -23.46
C LEU A 150 -0.87 9.08 -24.05
N PRO A 151 -1.69 8.09 -23.65
CA PRO A 151 -1.60 6.74 -24.22
C PRO A 151 -2.16 6.62 -25.63
N LEU A 152 -2.94 7.60 -26.08
CA LEU A 152 -3.50 7.72 -27.42
C LEU A 152 -3.64 9.20 -27.78
N GLU A 153 -3.84 9.47 -29.07
CA GLU A 153 -4.04 10.82 -29.55
C GLU A 153 -5.38 11.36 -29.05
N SER A 154 -5.37 12.55 -28.44
CA SER A 154 -6.61 13.22 -28.07
C SER A 154 -7.40 13.59 -29.34
N PRO A 155 -8.73 13.39 -29.38
CA PRO A 155 -9.59 13.90 -30.46
C PRO A 155 -9.53 15.43 -30.62
N ASN A 156 -9.18 16.15 -29.54
CA ASN A 156 -8.96 17.58 -29.53
C ASN A 156 -7.57 17.88 -28.93
N LEU A 157 -6.68 18.44 -29.73
CA LEU A 157 -5.30 18.75 -29.33
C LEU A 157 -5.16 20.08 -28.57
N SER A 158 -6.24 20.84 -28.44
CA SER A 158 -6.30 22.08 -27.66
C SER A 158 -7.64 22.17 -26.93
N PRO A 159 -7.95 21.21 -26.03
CA PRO A 159 -9.21 21.23 -25.31
C PRO A 159 -9.16 22.22 -24.14
N ASP A 160 -10.33 22.56 -23.62
CA ASP A 160 -10.44 23.29 -22.36
C ASP A 160 -9.88 22.45 -21.18
N ARG A 161 -9.57 23.10 -20.06
CA ARG A 161 -9.10 22.42 -18.85
C ARG A 161 -10.15 21.42 -18.34
N GLY A 162 -9.70 20.26 -17.85
CA GLY A 162 -10.59 19.22 -17.31
C GLY A 162 -11.28 18.39 -18.40
N TYR A 163 -10.68 18.27 -19.57
CA TYR A 163 -11.22 17.54 -20.71
C TYR A 163 -11.19 16.03 -20.54
N SER A 164 -12.30 15.38 -20.92
CA SER A 164 -12.44 13.93 -20.94
C SER A 164 -12.97 13.46 -22.29
N PHE A 165 -12.52 12.29 -22.74
CA PHE A 165 -12.95 11.71 -24.01
C PHE A 165 -12.99 10.18 -23.96
N GLN A 166 -13.88 9.60 -24.76
CA GLN A 166 -13.92 8.15 -24.96
C GLN A 166 -12.67 7.70 -25.73
N GLY A 167 -11.93 6.76 -25.17
CA GLY A 167 -10.78 6.16 -25.82
C GLY A 167 -11.17 5.38 -27.09
N THR A 168 -10.18 5.12 -27.94
CA THR A 168 -10.36 4.40 -29.21
C THR A 168 -9.52 3.13 -29.25
N ASP A 169 -9.80 2.24 -30.22
CA ASP A 169 -9.07 0.99 -30.45
C ASP A 169 -8.85 0.14 -29.19
N LYS A 170 -7.60 0.09 -28.71
CA LYS A 170 -7.18 -0.67 -27.51
C LYS A 170 -7.79 -0.09 -26.23
N PHE A 171 -8.16 1.19 -26.24
CA PHE A 171 -8.71 1.92 -25.10
C PHE A 171 -10.22 2.19 -25.23
N LYS A 172 -10.92 1.48 -26.12
CA LYS A 172 -12.36 1.70 -26.38
C LYS A 172 -13.29 1.50 -25.18
N GLN A 173 -12.80 0.88 -24.10
CA GLN A 173 -13.56 0.68 -22.86
C GLN A 173 -13.32 1.81 -21.85
N GLN A 174 -12.31 2.66 -22.08
CA GLN A 174 -11.86 3.67 -21.15
C GLN A 174 -12.36 5.06 -21.53
N VAL A 175 -12.90 5.79 -20.57
CA VAL A 175 -13.03 7.25 -20.61
C VAL A 175 -11.75 7.83 -20.01
N ILE A 176 -11.02 8.58 -20.83
CA ILE A 176 -9.73 9.17 -20.47
C ILE A 176 -9.95 10.64 -20.14
N SER A 177 -9.64 10.99 -18.90
CA SER A 177 -9.76 12.34 -18.35
C SER A 177 -8.36 12.93 -18.21
N ILE A 178 -8.06 13.98 -18.96
CA ILE A 178 -6.74 14.60 -18.93
C ILE A 178 -6.70 15.61 -17.80
N LYS A 179 -5.75 15.42 -16.89
CA LYS A 179 -5.51 16.28 -15.74
C LYS A 179 -4.24 17.08 -16.00
N THR A 180 -4.41 18.14 -16.77
CA THR A 180 -3.37 19.12 -17.12
C THR A 180 -3.95 20.51 -16.99
N ILE A 181 -3.11 21.45 -16.55
CA ILE A 181 -3.48 22.87 -16.45
C ILE A 181 -2.71 23.75 -17.45
N ASN A 182 -1.77 23.16 -18.19
CA ASN A 182 -0.88 23.87 -19.11
C ASN A 182 -1.29 23.64 -20.57
N GLU A 183 -1.45 24.73 -21.31
CA GLU A 183 -1.73 24.73 -22.76
C GLU A 183 -0.49 24.34 -23.59
N ASN A 184 0.71 24.36 -23.01
CA ASN A 184 1.97 24.06 -23.71
C ASN A 184 2.36 22.58 -23.72
N THR A 185 1.67 21.72 -22.97
CA THR A 185 1.87 20.25 -23.10
C THR A 185 1.13 19.72 -24.31
N SER A 186 1.75 18.79 -25.02
CA SER A 186 1.08 18.13 -26.14
C SER A 186 -0.01 17.20 -25.63
N TYR A 187 -1.21 17.32 -26.20
CA TYR A 187 -2.32 16.38 -26.03
C TYR A 187 -2.18 15.18 -27.01
N GLY A 188 -0.95 14.92 -27.43
CA GLY A 188 -0.60 13.85 -28.35
C GLY A 188 -0.15 12.57 -27.66
N LYS A 189 -0.10 11.50 -28.45
CA LYS A 189 0.28 10.16 -28.02
C LYS A 189 1.79 10.02 -27.78
N SER A 190 2.15 9.39 -26.66
CA SER A 190 3.46 8.80 -26.39
C SER A 190 3.40 7.27 -26.49
N ASP A 191 4.34 6.66 -27.23
CA ASP A 191 4.43 5.20 -27.35
C ASP A 191 4.79 4.53 -26.01
N HIS A 192 5.55 5.23 -25.15
CA HIS A 192 5.83 4.76 -23.79
C HIS A 192 4.53 4.67 -22.98
N SER A 193 3.77 5.76 -22.96
CA SER A 193 2.49 5.85 -22.26
C SER A 193 1.46 4.83 -22.76
N GLU A 194 1.38 4.61 -24.09
CA GLU A 194 0.52 3.54 -24.66
C GLU A 194 0.92 2.17 -24.10
N SER A 195 2.22 1.84 -24.11
CA SER A 195 2.76 0.56 -23.67
C SER A 195 2.49 0.31 -22.18
N VAL A 196 2.64 1.34 -21.33
CA VAL A 196 2.32 1.30 -19.90
C VAL A 196 0.82 1.08 -19.70
N SER A 197 -0.01 1.87 -20.38
CA SER A 197 -1.48 1.84 -20.26
C SER A 197 -2.09 0.51 -20.68
N ARG A 198 -1.58 -0.10 -21.75
CA ARG A 198 -2.00 -1.44 -22.20
C ARG A 198 -1.81 -2.49 -21.12
N ARG A 199 -0.70 -2.43 -20.38
CA ARG A 199 -0.38 -3.34 -19.27
C ARG A 199 -1.12 -3.02 -17.98
N PHE A 200 -1.59 -1.78 -17.82
CA PHE A 200 -2.31 -1.37 -16.61
C PHE A 200 -3.81 -1.64 -16.70
N PHE A 201 -4.50 -1.14 -17.72
CA PHE A 201 -5.98 -1.14 -17.75
C PHE A 201 -6.57 -1.47 -19.12
N SER A 202 -5.77 -1.97 -20.06
CA SER A 202 -6.21 -2.23 -21.44
C SER A 202 -5.74 -3.62 -21.91
N THR A 203 -5.45 -3.81 -23.20
CA THR A 203 -5.42 -5.11 -23.91
C THR A 203 -4.43 -6.13 -23.36
N ASP A 204 -3.41 -5.70 -22.64
CA ASP A 204 -2.34 -6.56 -22.12
C ASP A 204 -2.44 -6.73 -20.59
N SER A 205 -3.44 -6.10 -19.98
CA SER A 205 -3.69 -6.12 -18.54
C SER A 205 -4.67 -7.22 -18.14
N ILE A 206 -4.70 -7.55 -16.84
CA ILE A 206 -5.74 -8.40 -16.25
C ILE A 206 -6.96 -7.59 -15.78
N THR A 207 -6.94 -6.28 -16.01
CA THR A 207 -8.01 -5.35 -15.66
C THR A 207 -8.46 -4.48 -16.84
N PRO A 208 -8.77 -5.07 -18.02
CA PRO A 208 -9.21 -4.30 -19.19
C PRO A 208 -10.56 -3.61 -18.97
N TRP A 209 -11.30 -4.03 -17.94
CA TRP A 209 -12.64 -3.58 -17.58
C TRP A 209 -12.69 -2.26 -16.79
N ILE A 210 -11.53 -1.71 -16.39
CA ILE A 210 -11.47 -0.40 -15.73
C ILE A 210 -11.95 0.66 -16.71
N ALA A 211 -13.04 1.36 -16.39
CA ALA A 211 -13.67 2.29 -17.32
C ALA A 211 -13.11 3.72 -17.21
N GLU A 212 -12.76 4.19 -16.02
CA GLU A 212 -12.35 5.58 -15.82
C GLU A 212 -10.86 5.69 -15.53
N VAL A 213 -10.18 6.53 -16.31
CA VAL A 213 -8.73 6.76 -16.20
C VAL A 213 -8.44 8.25 -16.18
N ASP A 214 -7.80 8.72 -15.11
CA ASP A 214 -7.15 10.03 -15.09
C ASP A 214 -5.73 9.93 -15.65
N VAL A 215 -5.33 10.87 -16.49
CA VAL A 215 -3.98 10.91 -17.07
C VAL A 215 -3.33 12.25 -16.79
N TYR A 216 -2.15 12.21 -16.16
CA TYR A 216 -1.37 13.38 -15.80
C TYR A 216 0.01 13.38 -16.49
N ALA A 217 0.49 14.58 -16.80
CA ALA A 217 1.92 14.78 -17.06
C ALA A 217 2.67 14.86 -15.71
N ALA A 218 3.72 14.05 -15.55
CA ALA A 218 4.42 13.85 -14.27
C ALA A 218 4.95 15.15 -13.62
N ASN A 219 5.50 16.06 -14.43
CA ASN A 219 6.00 17.35 -13.95
C ASN A 219 4.88 18.23 -13.39
N GLN A 220 3.73 18.28 -14.07
CA GLN A 220 2.57 19.03 -13.62
C GLN A 220 1.95 18.39 -12.38
N TRP A 221 1.78 17.06 -12.40
CA TRP A 221 1.31 16.31 -11.25
C TRP A 221 2.16 16.61 -10.00
N ALA A 222 3.49 16.64 -10.12
CA ALA A 222 4.38 16.84 -8.98
C ALA A 222 4.40 18.28 -8.43
N SER A 223 4.24 19.30 -9.27
CA SER A 223 4.52 20.70 -8.89
C SER A 223 3.38 21.70 -9.08
N GLN A 224 2.41 21.40 -9.95
CA GLN A 224 1.45 22.39 -10.44
C GLN A 224 -0.01 21.98 -10.28
N ASP A 225 -0.31 20.68 -10.28
CA ASP A 225 -1.67 20.19 -10.25
C ASP A 225 -1.98 19.39 -8.99
N TYR A 226 -1.32 18.23 -8.78
CA TYR A 226 -1.71 17.30 -7.74
C TYR A 226 -0.92 17.45 -6.43
N LEU A 227 0.39 17.14 -6.42
CA LEU A 227 1.20 17.21 -5.20
C LEU A 227 1.46 18.66 -4.76
N LEU A 228 1.53 19.58 -5.71
CA LEU A 228 1.80 21.01 -5.47
C LEU A 228 3.10 21.23 -4.68
N SER A 229 4.13 20.41 -4.96
CA SER A 229 5.43 20.48 -4.29
C SER A 229 6.09 21.84 -4.52
N GLY A 230 6.67 22.42 -3.47
CA GLY A 230 7.26 23.77 -3.47
C GLY A 230 6.26 24.90 -3.23
N THR A 231 4.99 24.60 -2.96
CA THR A 231 3.95 25.60 -2.63
C THR A 231 3.47 25.47 -1.19
N LEU A 232 2.66 26.42 -0.70
CA LEU A 232 2.00 26.29 0.61
C LEU A 232 0.66 25.54 0.54
N LEU A 233 0.25 25.08 -0.64
CA LEU A 233 -1.01 24.35 -0.80
C LEU A 233 -0.81 22.85 -0.54
N PRO A 234 -1.74 22.17 0.16
CA PRO A 234 -1.67 20.72 0.34
C PRO A 234 -1.89 19.98 -0.99
N PRO A 235 -1.47 18.71 -1.10
CA PRO A 235 -1.82 17.88 -2.24
C PRO A 235 -3.34 17.82 -2.46
N ARG A 236 -3.80 17.84 -3.71
CA ARG A 236 -5.22 17.64 -4.06
C ARG A 236 -5.71 16.26 -3.61
N ILE A 237 -7.02 16.11 -3.47
CA ILE A 237 -7.65 14.83 -3.15
C ILE A 237 -7.51 13.87 -4.34
N GLU A 238 -7.08 12.63 -4.07
CA GLU A 238 -7.08 11.56 -5.06
C GLU A 238 -8.34 10.71 -4.97
N GLU A 239 -9.22 10.83 -5.97
CA GLU A 239 -10.42 10.03 -6.09
C GLU A 239 -10.14 8.62 -6.64
N SER A 240 -9.06 8.46 -7.41
CA SER A 240 -8.64 7.16 -7.92
C SER A 240 -8.16 6.25 -6.79
N MET A 241 -8.41 4.96 -6.94
CA MET A 241 -7.94 3.96 -5.99
C MET A 241 -6.47 3.60 -6.19
N ILE A 242 -5.95 3.73 -7.41
CA ILE A 242 -4.59 3.34 -7.77
C ILE A 242 -3.94 4.38 -8.68
N GLN A 243 -2.73 4.80 -8.32
CA GLN A 243 -1.83 5.58 -9.17
C GLN A 243 -0.72 4.70 -9.73
N ASN A 244 -0.41 4.84 -11.02
CA ASN A 244 0.76 4.25 -11.66
C ASN A 244 1.78 5.34 -12.03
N HIS A 245 3.04 5.15 -11.57
CA HIS A 245 4.17 6.03 -11.87
C HIS A 245 5.29 5.24 -12.55
N SER A 246 5.23 5.14 -13.87
CA SER A 246 6.25 4.46 -14.68
C SER A 246 7.35 5.41 -15.19
N TRP A 247 7.79 6.34 -14.34
CA TRP A 247 8.82 7.34 -14.62
C TRP A 247 9.73 7.53 -13.42
N ILE A 248 10.91 8.13 -13.65
CA ILE A 248 11.88 8.45 -12.61
C ILE A 248 12.44 9.85 -12.82
N SER A 249 13.01 10.42 -11.76
CA SER A 249 13.89 11.58 -11.85
C SER A 249 14.97 11.49 -10.77
N TYR A 250 16.21 11.81 -11.13
CA TYR A 250 17.25 12.12 -10.15
C TYR A 250 17.37 13.63 -9.91
N GLY A 251 16.88 14.46 -10.84
CA GLY A 251 16.90 15.92 -10.73
C GLY A 251 18.28 16.58 -10.83
N TYR A 252 19.36 15.89 -10.42
CA TYR A 252 20.73 16.39 -10.44
C TYR A 252 21.68 15.53 -11.29
N THR A 253 22.77 16.15 -11.70
CA THR A 253 23.89 15.59 -12.46
C THR A 253 25.21 16.01 -11.81
N GLU A 254 26.34 15.47 -12.29
CA GLU A 254 27.68 15.89 -11.87
C GLU A 254 27.98 17.37 -12.14
N ASN A 255 27.22 18.02 -13.04
CA ASN A 255 27.39 19.42 -13.39
C ASN A 255 26.68 20.40 -12.45
N ASN A 256 25.82 19.90 -11.55
CA ASN A 256 25.12 20.76 -10.61
C ASN A 256 26.05 21.26 -9.50
N THR A 257 25.87 22.52 -9.11
CA THR A 257 26.55 23.08 -7.94
C THR A 257 26.03 22.41 -6.65
N PRO A 258 26.82 22.37 -5.56
CA PRO A 258 26.34 21.80 -4.30
C PRO A 258 25.01 22.38 -3.81
N SER A 259 24.81 23.70 -3.95
CA SER A 259 23.55 24.37 -3.58
C SER A 259 22.37 23.97 -4.46
N GLU A 260 22.59 23.71 -5.76
CA GLU A 260 21.54 23.20 -6.64
C GLU A 260 21.15 21.78 -6.24
N VAL A 261 22.13 20.92 -5.96
CA VAL A 261 21.90 19.55 -5.48
C VAL A 261 21.06 19.58 -4.20
N ASP A 262 21.42 20.40 -3.21
CA ASP A 262 20.66 20.49 -1.97
C ASP A 262 19.23 21.00 -2.18
N SER A 263 19.01 21.92 -3.12
CA SER A 263 17.68 22.43 -3.46
C SER A 263 16.82 21.35 -4.11
N ILE A 264 17.42 20.51 -4.97
CA ILE A 264 16.74 19.37 -5.59
C ILE A 264 16.41 18.30 -4.54
N ILE A 265 17.33 18.03 -3.61
CA ILE A 265 17.08 17.10 -2.49
C ILE A 265 15.91 17.60 -1.65
N ALA A 266 15.87 18.89 -1.32
CA ALA A 266 14.78 19.48 -0.55
C ALA A 266 13.42 19.30 -1.26
N PHE A 267 13.37 19.59 -2.57
CA PHE A 267 12.16 19.38 -3.37
C PHE A 267 11.74 17.90 -3.43
N HIS A 268 12.68 16.97 -3.60
CA HIS A 268 12.39 15.54 -3.62
C HIS A 268 11.85 15.03 -2.28
N ASN A 269 12.45 15.46 -1.17
CA ASN A 269 11.98 15.14 0.18
C ASN A 269 10.55 15.65 0.39
N GLU A 270 10.28 16.89 -0.01
CA GLU A 270 8.93 17.48 0.08
C GLU A 270 7.91 16.69 -0.76
N ALA A 271 8.24 16.36 -2.01
CA ALA A 271 7.36 15.59 -2.89
C ALA A 271 7.04 14.19 -2.32
N ILE A 272 8.02 13.52 -1.71
CA ILE A 272 7.82 12.22 -1.05
C ILE A 272 6.91 12.35 0.18
N ARG A 273 7.13 13.37 1.02
CA ARG A 273 6.30 13.62 2.21
C ARG A 273 4.85 13.92 1.82
N ARG A 274 4.66 14.70 0.76
CA ARG A 274 3.35 15.00 0.17
C ARG A 274 2.67 13.76 -0.39
N LEU A 275 3.39 12.90 -1.10
CA LEU A 275 2.84 11.63 -1.58
C LEU A 275 2.42 10.72 -0.41
N ASP A 276 3.28 10.56 0.60
CA ASP A 276 2.98 9.74 1.78
C ASP A 276 1.76 10.28 2.54
N TYR A 277 1.67 11.60 2.71
CA TYR A 277 0.50 12.27 3.28
C TYR A 277 -0.77 12.00 2.47
N ALA A 278 -0.73 12.16 1.15
CA ALA A 278 -1.88 11.94 0.29
C ALA A 278 -2.35 10.48 0.30
N ILE A 279 -1.42 9.52 0.28
CA ILE A 279 -1.75 8.08 0.40
C ILE A 279 -2.46 7.81 1.73
N ASN A 280 -1.99 8.40 2.83
CA ASN A 280 -2.63 8.21 4.13
C ASN A 280 -3.97 8.94 4.27
N ARG A 281 -4.08 10.15 3.76
CA ARG A 281 -5.33 10.92 3.82
C ARG A 281 -6.43 10.27 2.96
N ASP A 282 -6.09 9.91 1.72
CA ASP A 282 -7.06 9.51 0.70
C ASP A 282 -7.16 7.98 0.51
N GLN A 283 -6.29 7.21 1.19
CA GLN A 283 -6.28 5.73 1.18
C GLN A 283 -6.23 5.12 -0.23
N PHE A 284 -5.44 5.69 -1.14
CA PHE A 284 -5.14 5.11 -2.46
C PHE A 284 -3.80 4.37 -2.45
N ILE A 285 -3.53 3.58 -3.50
CA ILE A 285 -2.28 2.84 -3.65
C ILE A 285 -1.47 3.43 -4.80
N ALA A 286 -0.26 3.92 -4.52
CA ALA A 286 0.69 4.35 -5.54
C ALA A 286 1.67 3.21 -5.88
N CYS A 287 1.79 2.86 -7.16
CA CYS A 287 2.83 1.97 -7.66
C CYS A 287 3.91 2.79 -8.37
N VAL A 288 5.17 2.65 -7.97
CA VAL A 288 6.28 3.48 -8.46
C VAL A 288 7.40 2.63 -9.02
N GLY A 289 7.77 2.86 -10.27
CA GLY A 289 8.87 2.14 -10.92
C GLY A 289 10.25 2.63 -10.50
N LEU A 290 11.21 1.70 -10.40
CA LEU A 290 12.63 2.03 -10.25
C LEU A 290 13.29 2.42 -11.57
N ASN A 291 14.52 2.92 -11.54
CA ASN A 291 15.30 3.12 -12.76
C ASN A 291 15.80 1.76 -13.30
N ASN A 292 15.94 1.63 -14.63
CA ASN A 292 16.30 0.39 -15.33
C ASN A 292 17.81 0.06 -15.32
N GLY A 293 18.51 0.29 -14.22
CA GLY A 293 19.95 0.08 -14.13
C GLY A 293 20.38 -0.56 -12.81
N ASN A 294 21.08 -1.70 -12.87
CA ASN A 294 21.53 -2.42 -11.68
C ASN A 294 22.75 -1.80 -10.96
N ASN A 295 23.33 -0.76 -11.56
CA ASN A 295 24.42 0.05 -11.00
C ASN A 295 23.94 1.47 -10.64
N THR A 296 22.63 1.73 -10.71
CA THR A 296 22.07 3.03 -10.34
C THR A 296 21.52 2.98 -8.92
N THR A 297 21.51 4.14 -8.27
CA THR A 297 20.90 4.31 -6.95
C THR A 297 19.38 4.33 -7.07
N VAL A 298 18.67 4.06 -5.98
CA VAL A 298 17.21 4.26 -5.94
C VAL A 298 16.92 5.75 -6.21
N PRO A 299 15.98 6.09 -7.13
CA PRO A 299 15.60 7.47 -7.36
C PRO A 299 15.15 8.15 -6.08
N SER A 300 15.67 9.35 -5.83
CA SER A 300 15.44 10.09 -4.59
C SER A 300 14.05 10.72 -4.50
N ILE A 301 13.25 10.69 -5.57
CA ILE A 301 11.83 11.08 -5.59
C ILE A 301 10.94 9.85 -5.84
N LEU A 302 9.77 9.82 -5.21
CA LEU A 302 8.71 8.78 -5.27
C LEU A 302 9.14 7.35 -4.91
N ALA A 303 10.13 6.77 -5.58
CA ALA A 303 10.67 5.44 -5.27
C ALA A 303 11.31 5.36 -3.88
N SER A 304 11.65 6.52 -3.31
CA SER A 304 12.07 6.64 -1.91
C SER A 304 10.92 7.00 -0.97
N SER A 305 9.66 6.83 -1.35
CA SER A 305 8.53 6.99 -0.42
C SER A 305 8.42 5.84 0.58
N TYR A 306 7.73 6.07 1.70
CA TYR A 306 7.41 5.02 2.66
C TYR A 306 6.15 4.26 2.23
N ASN A 307 5.12 4.99 1.80
CA ASN A 307 3.77 4.45 1.70
C ASN A 307 3.46 3.86 0.32
N ALA A 308 4.24 4.18 -0.72
CA ALA A 308 4.04 3.58 -2.03
C ALA A 308 4.54 2.13 -2.10
N ILE A 309 4.16 1.45 -3.18
CA ILE A 309 4.67 0.13 -3.57
C ILE A 309 5.67 0.35 -4.70
N VAL A 310 6.94 0.11 -4.40
CA VAL A 310 8.04 0.36 -5.32
C VAL A 310 8.39 -0.92 -6.08
N VAL A 311 8.44 -0.81 -7.40
CA VAL A 311 8.42 -1.95 -8.32
C VAL A 311 9.76 -2.09 -9.05
N GLY A 312 10.35 -3.27 -8.92
CA GLY A 312 11.50 -3.72 -9.72
C GLY A 312 11.12 -4.76 -10.77
N ASN A 313 12.13 -5.39 -11.36
CA ASN A 313 11.97 -6.47 -12.34
C ASN A 313 12.65 -7.77 -11.88
N THR A 314 12.14 -8.91 -12.34
CA THR A 314 12.63 -10.26 -11.98
C THR A 314 14.04 -10.56 -12.50
N ASN A 315 14.54 -9.81 -13.49
CA ASN A 315 15.91 -9.97 -14.00
C ASN A 315 16.97 -9.20 -13.19
N GLY A 316 16.55 -8.45 -12.15
CA GLY A 316 17.45 -7.69 -11.28
C GLY A 316 18.12 -6.47 -11.94
N SER A 317 17.71 -6.10 -13.15
CA SER A 317 18.24 -4.97 -13.92
C SER A 317 17.51 -3.68 -13.57
N HIS A 318 17.56 -3.27 -12.30
CA HIS A 318 16.95 -2.05 -11.80
C HIS A 318 17.73 -1.49 -10.61
N SER A 319 17.46 -0.23 -10.22
CA SER A 319 18.09 0.43 -9.07
C SER A 319 18.03 -0.42 -7.83
N ARG A 320 19.10 -0.46 -7.04
CA ARG A 320 19.18 -1.28 -5.82
C ARG A 320 20.16 -0.67 -4.82
N GLY A 321 20.29 -1.30 -3.64
CA GLY A 321 21.19 -0.83 -2.58
C GLY A 321 20.55 0.09 -1.54
N GLY A 322 19.22 0.20 -1.58
CA GLY A 322 18.41 0.99 -0.66
C GLY A 322 18.23 2.45 -1.09
N THR A 323 17.33 3.16 -0.40
CA THR A 323 17.09 4.58 -0.62
C THR A 323 18.38 5.39 -0.43
N PRO A 324 18.63 6.41 -1.26
CA PRO A 324 19.94 7.04 -1.35
C PRO A 324 20.28 7.83 -0.09
N ALA A 325 21.55 7.76 0.34
CA ALA A 325 22.14 8.78 1.20
C ALA A 325 22.56 10.00 0.35
N ALA A 326 22.82 11.15 0.99
CA ALA A 326 23.21 12.38 0.27
C ALA A 326 24.37 12.11 -0.72
N PRO A 327 24.29 12.62 -1.97
CA PRO A 327 25.32 12.39 -2.98
C PRO A 327 26.63 13.11 -2.62
N ILE A 328 27.75 12.65 -3.18
CA ILE A 328 29.10 13.15 -2.88
C ILE A 328 29.27 14.64 -3.20
N ASN A 329 28.49 15.19 -4.14
CA ASN A 329 28.54 16.60 -4.54
C ASN A 329 27.51 17.49 -3.82
N SER A 330 26.79 16.98 -2.82
CA SER A 330 25.97 17.82 -1.92
C SER A 330 26.88 18.65 -1.00
N SER A 331 26.39 19.81 -0.52
CA SER A 331 27.11 20.54 0.54
C SER A 331 27.08 19.81 1.88
N GLY A 332 26.25 18.76 1.99
CA GLY A 332 25.99 18.00 3.22
C GLY A 332 24.96 18.64 4.14
N ILE A 333 24.42 19.81 3.78
CA ILE A 333 23.41 20.52 4.59
C ILE A 333 22.06 19.81 4.53
N THR A 334 21.67 19.30 3.36
CA THR A 334 20.37 18.65 3.15
C THR A 334 20.57 17.17 2.81
N GLY A 335 20.12 16.28 3.70
CA GLY A 335 20.10 14.83 3.47
C GLY A 335 18.82 14.36 2.76
N HIS A 336 18.90 13.22 2.07
CA HIS A 336 17.71 12.52 1.58
C HIS A 336 16.84 11.97 2.71
N ASP A 337 15.53 11.89 2.47
CA ASP A 337 14.55 11.38 3.42
C ASP A 337 14.63 9.84 3.56
N GLY A 338 14.93 9.37 4.78
CA GLY A 338 14.96 7.95 5.14
C GLY A 338 15.95 7.12 4.33
N PRO A 339 17.26 7.39 4.37
CA PRO A 339 18.28 6.66 3.61
C PRO A 339 18.44 5.22 4.10
N GLY A 340 18.84 4.31 3.21
CA GLY A 340 19.18 2.92 3.51
C GLY A 340 18.01 1.92 3.55
N ARG A 341 16.76 2.40 3.44
CA ARG A 341 15.57 1.54 3.38
C ARG A 341 15.56 0.68 2.15
N LEU A 342 15.12 -0.56 2.26
CA LEU A 342 15.20 -1.53 1.17
C LEU A 342 14.15 -1.26 0.10
N LYS A 343 14.59 -1.29 -1.16
CA LYS A 343 13.77 -1.19 -2.37
C LYS A 343 14.38 -2.10 -3.45
N PRO A 344 13.56 -2.69 -4.36
CA PRO A 344 12.11 -2.56 -4.47
C PRO A 344 11.33 -3.24 -3.34
N ASP A 345 10.05 -2.94 -3.22
CA ASP A 345 9.14 -3.68 -2.34
C ASP A 345 8.75 -5.03 -2.98
N ILE A 346 8.57 -5.05 -4.31
CA ILE A 346 8.13 -6.22 -5.08
C ILE A 346 8.65 -6.17 -6.52
N VAL A 347 8.76 -7.32 -7.19
CA VAL A 347 9.14 -7.39 -8.61
C VAL A 347 8.05 -8.03 -9.48
N ALA A 348 8.01 -7.66 -10.77
CA ALA A 348 7.20 -8.32 -11.78
C ALA A 348 8.06 -8.80 -12.96
N ASN A 349 7.47 -9.63 -13.83
CA ASN A 349 8.20 -10.27 -14.91
C ASN A 349 8.07 -9.49 -16.22
N ASP A 350 9.02 -8.59 -16.46
CA ASP A 350 9.22 -7.92 -17.75
C ASP A 350 10.68 -7.44 -17.87
N SER A 351 11.01 -6.88 -19.03
CA SER A 351 12.34 -6.37 -19.38
C SER A 351 12.64 -4.97 -18.83
N SER A 352 11.64 -4.22 -18.37
CA SER A 352 11.80 -2.90 -17.76
C SER A 352 10.88 -2.69 -16.56
N THR A 353 11.28 -1.83 -15.63
CA THR A 353 10.49 -1.37 -14.49
C THR A 353 9.23 -0.62 -14.94
N SER A 354 9.30 0.15 -16.04
CA SER A 354 8.13 0.81 -16.64
C SER A 354 7.12 -0.17 -17.22
N SER A 355 7.53 -1.40 -17.56
CA SER A 355 6.62 -2.46 -17.97
C SER A 355 6.14 -3.32 -16.79
N CYS A 356 6.93 -3.39 -15.71
CA CYS A 356 6.59 -4.12 -14.48
C CYS A 356 5.60 -3.36 -13.59
N THR A 357 5.80 -2.06 -13.43
CA THR A 357 4.95 -1.19 -12.58
C THR A 357 3.47 -1.26 -12.95
N PRO A 358 3.06 -1.14 -14.23
CA PRO A 358 1.65 -1.28 -14.61
C PRO A 358 1.08 -2.69 -14.41
N GLN A 359 1.91 -3.74 -14.45
CA GLN A 359 1.45 -5.09 -14.11
C GLN A 359 1.13 -5.22 -12.62
N ILE A 360 1.94 -4.62 -11.74
CA ILE A 360 1.64 -4.53 -10.31
C ILE A 360 0.38 -3.70 -10.06
N SER A 361 0.25 -2.55 -10.72
CA SER A 361 -0.96 -1.73 -10.61
C SER A 361 -2.21 -2.47 -11.09
N SER A 362 -2.12 -3.22 -12.20
CA SER A 362 -3.23 -4.05 -12.71
C SER A 362 -3.56 -5.20 -11.76
N ALA A 363 -2.55 -5.85 -11.19
CA ALA A 363 -2.75 -6.89 -10.17
C ALA A 363 -3.45 -6.37 -8.94
N ILE A 364 -3.04 -5.21 -8.42
CA ILE A 364 -3.68 -4.57 -7.27
C ILE A 364 -5.11 -4.15 -7.60
N ALA A 365 -5.36 -3.59 -8.78
CA ALA A 365 -6.71 -3.27 -9.23
C ALA A 365 -7.60 -4.52 -9.27
N PHE A 366 -7.08 -5.62 -9.83
CA PHE A 366 -7.81 -6.89 -9.87
C PHE A 366 -8.14 -7.39 -8.46
N LEU A 367 -7.15 -7.43 -7.56
CA LEU A 367 -7.31 -7.92 -6.19
C LEU A 367 -8.24 -7.02 -5.36
N SER A 368 -8.20 -5.71 -5.54
CA SER A 368 -9.15 -4.77 -4.90
C SER A 368 -10.58 -4.96 -5.40
N GLY A 369 -10.76 -5.28 -6.69
CA GLY A 369 -12.06 -5.68 -7.25
C GLY A 369 -12.59 -6.97 -6.60
N ILE A 370 -11.73 -7.98 -6.43
CA ILE A 370 -12.07 -9.21 -5.70
C ILE A 370 -12.42 -8.92 -4.24
N ALA A 371 -11.61 -8.15 -3.54
CA ALA A 371 -11.85 -7.80 -2.14
C ALA A 371 -13.19 -7.07 -1.95
N THR A 372 -13.50 -6.12 -2.83
CA THR A 372 -14.79 -5.42 -2.83
C THR A 372 -15.95 -6.39 -3.07
N HIS A 373 -15.83 -7.28 -4.06
CA HIS A 373 -16.85 -8.28 -4.35
C HIS A 373 -17.04 -9.31 -3.23
N GLN A 374 -16.00 -9.59 -2.45
CA GLN A 374 -16.02 -10.52 -1.31
C GLN A 374 -16.38 -9.84 0.01
N GLU A 375 -16.89 -8.59 -0.02
CA GLU A 375 -17.29 -7.83 1.17
C GLU A 375 -16.12 -7.61 2.16
N LYS A 376 -14.90 -7.48 1.63
CA LYS A 376 -13.63 -7.31 2.37
C LYS A 376 -12.97 -5.96 2.07
N PRO A 377 -13.65 -4.83 2.34
CA PRO A 377 -13.17 -3.50 1.94
C PRO A 377 -11.82 -3.11 2.56
N THR A 378 -11.48 -3.66 3.73
CA THR A 378 -10.22 -3.40 4.43
C THR A 378 -9.00 -3.97 3.72
N ALA A 379 -9.15 -5.01 2.89
CA ALA A 379 -8.05 -5.51 2.05
C ALA A 379 -7.62 -4.48 1.00
N CYS A 380 -8.48 -3.51 0.66
CA CYS A 380 -8.18 -2.44 -0.28
C CYS A 380 -7.34 -1.30 0.34
N PHE A 381 -7.12 -1.30 1.67
CA PHE A 381 -6.27 -0.29 2.30
C PHE A 381 -4.80 -0.50 1.94
N PRO A 382 -4.02 0.59 1.79
CA PRO A 382 -2.66 0.50 1.28
C PRO A 382 -1.76 -0.41 2.12
N GLU A 383 -1.87 -0.37 3.45
CA GLU A 383 -1.10 -1.21 4.36
C GLU A 383 -1.46 -2.70 4.19
N ALA A 384 -2.77 -3.01 4.13
CA ALA A 384 -3.28 -4.38 4.01
C ALA A 384 -2.94 -4.98 2.64
N MET A 385 -3.23 -4.27 1.55
CA MET A 385 -2.95 -4.74 0.19
C MET A 385 -1.45 -4.96 -0.02
N LYS A 386 -0.60 -4.06 0.50
CA LYS A 386 0.86 -4.22 0.44
C LYS A 386 1.31 -5.49 1.17
N ALA A 387 0.82 -5.73 2.39
CA ALA A 387 1.09 -6.97 3.12
C ALA A 387 0.62 -8.22 2.36
N ILE A 388 -0.60 -8.19 1.80
CA ILE A 388 -1.18 -9.30 1.03
C ILE A 388 -0.33 -9.66 -0.19
N ILE A 389 0.11 -8.68 -0.99
CA ILE A 389 0.90 -8.97 -2.19
C ILE A 389 2.33 -9.41 -1.83
N MET A 390 2.90 -8.92 -0.72
CA MET A 390 4.23 -9.30 -0.27
C MET A 390 4.25 -10.70 0.36
N ALA A 391 3.23 -11.08 1.14
CA ALA A 391 3.03 -12.44 1.61
C ALA A 391 2.71 -13.41 0.44
N GLY A 392 1.97 -12.92 -0.55
CA GLY A 392 1.65 -13.63 -1.79
C GLY A 392 2.83 -13.78 -2.76
N ALA A 393 3.93 -13.07 -2.59
CA ALA A 393 5.03 -13.07 -3.55
C ALA A 393 5.76 -14.43 -3.62
N ASP A 394 6.11 -14.86 -4.83
CA ASP A 394 6.87 -16.08 -5.14
C ASP A 394 8.39 -15.80 -5.14
N LYS A 395 9.16 -16.70 -4.54
CA LYS A 395 10.62 -16.60 -4.41
C LYS A 395 11.34 -17.72 -5.15
N ASN A 396 10.64 -18.78 -5.56
CA ASN A 396 11.26 -19.99 -6.08
C ASN A 396 11.94 -19.78 -7.45
N THR A 397 11.51 -18.76 -8.20
CA THR A 397 12.12 -18.40 -9.49
C THR A 397 13.21 -17.35 -9.37
N LEU A 398 13.55 -16.88 -8.17
CA LEU A 398 14.47 -15.78 -7.95
C LEU A 398 15.82 -16.30 -7.43
N PRO A 399 16.92 -16.00 -8.12
CA PRO A 399 18.24 -16.46 -7.68
C PRO A 399 18.65 -15.75 -6.39
N ASP A 400 19.19 -16.53 -5.44
CA ASP A 400 19.83 -16.02 -4.23
C ASP A 400 18.98 -15.09 -3.35
N TRP A 401 17.64 -15.23 -3.38
CA TRP A 401 16.74 -14.44 -2.53
C TRP A 401 17.08 -14.63 -1.05
N THR A 402 17.34 -13.53 -0.35
CA THR A 402 17.80 -13.56 1.04
C THR A 402 17.23 -12.41 1.88
N ARG A 403 17.21 -12.60 3.20
CA ARG A 403 16.87 -11.58 4.18
C ARG A 403 17.62 -11.80 5.49
N SER A 404 17.60 -10.80 6.36
CA SER A 404 18.02 -10.92 7.76
C SER A 404 17.02 -10.23 8.68
N ALA A 405 17.16 -10.40 10.00
CA ALA A 405 16.24 -9.80 10.97
C ALA A 405 16.09 -8.27 10.83
N ASN A 406 17.15 -7.57 10.41
CA ASN A 406 17.15 -6.11 10.20
C ASN A 406 17.09 -5.69 8.73
N LYS A 407 16.92 -6.65 7.81
CA LYS A 407 16.77 -6.45 6.36
C LYS A 407 15.64 -7.36 5.90
N PRO A 408 14.38 -6.94 6.08
CA PRO A 408 13.22 -7.82 6.07
C PRO A 408 13.00 -8.48 4.69
N ILE A 409 13.39 -7.79 3.62
CA ILE A 409 13.21 -8.21 2.24
C ILE A 409 14.53 -8.26 1.48
N ASP A 410 14.53 -8.89 0.32
CA ASP A 410 15.73 -9.00 -0.50
C ASP A 410 16.12 -7.65 -1.13
N PRO A 411 17.41 -7.27 -1.12
CA PRO A 411 17.88 -5.97 -1.64
C PRO A 411 17.81 -5.81 -3.16
N VAL A 412 17.52 -6.89 -3.90
CA VAL A 412 17.35 -6.89 -5.36
C VAL A 412 15.90 -7.19 -5.73
N TYR A 413 15.24 -8.13 -5.05
CA TYR A 413 13.91 -8.61 -5.47
C TYR A 413 12.77 -8.27 -4.51
N GLY A 414 13.04 -7.51 -3.45
CA GLY A 414 12.04 -7.17 -2.44
C GLY A 414 11.43 -8.41 -1.81
N ALA A 415 10.11 -8.42 -1.59
CA ALA A 415 9.40 -9.60 -1.09
C ALA A 415 9.36 -10.78 -2.07
N GLY A 416 9.69 -10.55 -3.34
CA GLY A 416 9.70 -11.53 -4.41
C GLY A 416 8.86 -11.12 -5.61
N LYS A 417 8.60 -12.09 -6.50
CA LYS A 417 7.80 -11.88 -7.72
C LYS A 417 6.32 -11.91 -7.38
N ILE A 418 5.56 -10.91 -7.84
CA ILE A 418 4.10 -10.90 -7.68
C ILE A 418 3.47 -12.22 -8.13
N ASN A 419 2.56 -12.76 -7.31
CA ASN A 419 1.76 -13.92 -7.65
C ASN A 419 0.31 -13.65 -7.25
N VAL A 420 -0.48 -13.20 -8.23
CA VAL A 420 -1.88 -12.81 -8.04
C VAL A 420 -2.73 -13.94 -7.48
N TYR A 421 -2.44 -15.20 -7.86
CA TYR A 421 -3.19 -16.35 -7.37
C TYR A 421 -2.96 -16.58 -5.87
N ASN A 422 -1.72 -16.44 -5.41
CA ASN A 422 -1.42 -16.55 -3.98
C ASN A 422 -2.03 -15.40 -3.17
N SER A 423 -1.98 -14.17 -3.67
CA SER A 423 -2.67 -13.04 -3.06
C SER A 423 -4.19 -13.20 -3.05
N TYR A 424 -4.77 -13.77 -4.10
CA TYR A 424 -6.20 -14.12 -4.17
C TYR A 424 -6.57 -15.12 -3.08
N LYS A 425 -5.81 -16.21 -2.91
CA LYS A 425 -6.04 -17.20 -1.84
C LYS A 425 -6.05 -16.52 -0.46
N ILE A 426 -5.07 -15.64 -0.20
CA ILE A 426 -5.00 -14.85 1.03
C ILE A 426 -6.29 -14.02 1.21
N ILE A 427 -6.69 -13.22 0.21
CA ILE A 427 -7.89 -12.38 0.29
C ILE A 427 -9.16 -13.20 0.50
N THR A 428 -9.29 -14.37 -0.13
CA THR A 428 -10.50 -15.18 -0.04
C THR A 428 -10.65 -15.90 1.30
N GLU A 429 -9.57 -16.12 2.04
CA GLU A 429 -9.63 -16.61 3.43
C GLU A 429 -10.14 -15.53 4.42
N ALA A 430 -10.42 -15.93 5.66
CA ALA A 430 -10.94 -15.04 6.68
C ALA A 430 -9.96 -13.88 7.02
N GLN A 431 -10.50 -12.65 7.10
CA GLN A 431 -9.81 -11.42 7.54
C GLN A 431 -9.40 -11.45 9.02
N LYS A 432 -9.96 -12.37 9.82
CA LYS A 432 -9.62 -12.52 11.22
C LYS A 432 -9.78 -13.96 11.62
N LEU A 433 -8.82 -14.44 12.40
CA LEU A 433 -8.79 -15.82 12.85
C LEU A 433 -9.78 -16.04 13.98
N SER A 434 -10.68 -17.01 13.80
CA SER A 434 -11.29 -17.68 14.93
C SER A 434 -10.22 -18.57 15.58
N THR A 435 -10.28 -18.77 16.89
CA THR A 435 -9.26 -19.54 17.63
C THR A 435 -9.25 -21.04 17.29
N SER A 436 -10.15 -21.51 16.43
CA SER A 436 -10.37 -22.95 16.14
C SER A 436 -10.21 -23.34 14.67
N ASP A 437 -10.02 -22.39 13.75
CA ASP A 437 -9.96 -22.69 12.32
C ASP A 437 -8.51 -22.85 11.83
N TYR A 438 -8.30 -23.84 10.97
CA TYR A 438 -7.04 -23.99 10.24
C TYR A 438 -6.85 -22.80 9.30
N ASN A 439 -5.63 -22.28 9.22
CA ASN A 439 -5.41 -20.98 8.60
C ASN A 439 -4.05 -20.88 7.88
N HIS A 440 -3.85 -21.78 6.92
CA HIS A 440 -2.70 -21.72 6.01
C HIS A 440 -2.57 -20.37 5.30
N TYR A 441 -3.68 -19.68 5.04
CA TYR A 441 -3.67 -18.32 4.52
C TYR A 441 -4.52 -17.41 5.39
N GLY A 442 -4.21 -16.12 5.38
CA GLY A 442 -5.04 -15.11 6.00
C GLY A 442 -4.32 -13.77 6.06
N TRP A 443 -5.06 -12.76 6.51
CA TRP A 443 -4.61 -11.38 6.60
C TRP A 443 -5.49 -10.65 7.60
N ASP A 444 -5.04 -9.50 8.08
CA ASP A 444 -5.81 -8.60 8.94
C ASP A 444 -5.39 -7.15 8.66
N PHE A 445 -6.30 -6.22 8.96
CA PHE A 445 -6.01 -4.79 9.06
C PHE A 445 -6.42 -4.33 10.45
N ASN A 446 -5.46 -3.87 11.23
CA ASN A 446 -5.67 -3.58 12.64
C ASN A 446 -4.91 -2.32 13.07
N ALA A 447 -5.13 -1.90 14.31
CA ALA A 447 -4.37 -0.84 14.95
C ALA A 447 -3.79 -1.32 16.27
N LEU A 448 -2.62 -0.81 16.62
CA LEU A 448 -1.95 -1.12 17.88
C LEU A 448 -1.59 0.17 18.58
N GLU A 449 -1.93 0.28 19.85
CA GLU A 449 -1.51 1.38 20.71
C GLU A 449 -0.01 1.29 21.01
N LYS A 450 0.57 2.42 21.39
CA LYS A 450 1.98 2.51 21.77
C LYS A 450 2.35 1.47 22.84
N ASP A 451 3.47 0.77 22.61
CA ASP A 451 4.08 -0.21 23.52
C ASP A 451 3.20 -1.46 23.80
N ASN A 452 2.10 -1.63 23.06
CA ASN A 452 1.27 -2.84 23.13
C ASN A 452 1.77 -3.94 22.20
N GLU A 453 1.21 -5.13 22.40
CA GLU A 453 1.44 -6.32 21.57
C GLU A 453 0.12 -6.97 21.16
N ILE A 454 0.11 -7.60 19.99
CA ILE A 454 -1.01 -8.40 19.49
C ILE A 454 -0.51 -9.74 18.97
N PHE A 455 -1.32 -10.77 19.19
CA PHE A 455 -0.98 -12.16 18.85
C PHE A 455 -1.95 -12.74 17.82
N TYR A 456 -1.40 -13.46 16.83
CA TYR A 456 -2.16 -14.22 15.86
C TYR A 456 -1.77 -15.71 15.97
N ASN A 457 -2.73 -16.57 16.28
CA ASN A 457 -2.49 -18.01 16.40
C ASN A 457 -2.68 -18.69 15.04
N ILE A 458 -1.60 -19.21 14.46
CA ILE A 458 -1.62 -19.93 13.17
C ILE A 458 -1.60 -21.43 13.44
N PHE A 459 -2.67 -22.12 13.04
CA PHE A 459 -2.81 -23.57 13.17
C PHE A 459 -2.68 -24.25 11.81
N LEU A 460 -1.54 -24.90 11.59
CA LEU A 460 -1.23 -25.66 10.39
C LEU A 460 -1.65 -27.12 10.59
N LYS A 461 -2.60 -27.57 9.78
CA LYS A 461 -3.10 -28.97 9.81
C LYS A 461 -2.09 -29.94 9.22
N GLU A 462 -1.40 -29.47 8.19
CA GLU A 462 -0.50 -30.22 7.35
C GLU A 462 0.85 -29.52 7.37
N ASP A 463 1.89 -30.26 7.02
CA ASP A 463 3.19 -29.64 6.91
C ASP A 463 3.19 -28.66 5.72
N SER A 464 4.04 -27.64 5.81
CA SER A 464 4.14 -26.59 4.80
C SER A 464 5.56 -26.54 4.24
N THR A 465 5.68 -26.62 2.91
CA THR A 465 6.96 -26.48 2.21
C THR A 465 7.49 -25.05 2.30
N GLU A 466 6.58 -24.09 2.40
CA GLU A 466 6.86 -22.66 2.41
C GLU A 466 5.91 -21.94 3.36
N ALA A 467 6.40 -21.00 4.16
CA ALA A 467 5.58 -20.06 4.91
C ALA A 467 6.12 -18.63 4.82
N VAL A 468 5.24 -17.67 4.57
CA VAL A 468 5.56 -16.25 4.39
C VAL A 468 4.65 -15.43 5.29
N PHE A 469 5.21 -14.43 5.96
CA PHE A 469 4.49 -13.48 6.79
C PHE A 469 4.96 -12.08 6.44
N SER A 470 4.04 -11.14 6.21
CA SER A 470 4.37 -9.75 5.89
C SER A 470 3.53 -8.81 6.74
N LEU A 471 4.18 -7.80 7.33
CA LEU A 471 3.60 -6.74 8.14
C LEU A 471 3.98 -5.41 7.52
N ASN A 472 3.02 -4.52 7.29
CA ASN A 472 3.24 -3.22 6.64
C ASN A 472 2.45 -2.13 7.37
N TRP A 473 3.04 -0.95 7.49
CA TRP A 473 2.38 0.24 8.05
C TRP A 473 2.85 1.50 7.32
N ASN A 474 2.06 2.57 7.41
CA ASN A 474 2.38 3.80 6.71
C ASN A 474 2.98 4.86 7.64
N ARG A 475 3.91 5.65 7.10
CA ARG A 475 4.35 6.92 7.70
C ARG A 475 3.22 7.95 7.61
N SER A 476 2.96 8.66 8.71
CA SER A 476 1.98 9.76 8.75
C SER A 476 2.69 11.11 8.86
N ILE A 477 2.31 12.08 8.03
CA ILE A 477 2.77 13.47 8.17
C ILE A 477 1.74 14.20 9.04
N ILE A 478 2.18 14.75 10.18
CA ILE A 478 1.32 15.40 11.17
C ILE A 478 1.29 16.91 10.95
N ASP A 479 2.47 17.51 10.81
CA ASP A 479 2.64 18.95 10.59
C ASP A 479 3.53 19.19 9.38
N ALA A 480 3.21 20.23 8.62
CA ALA A 480 4.06 20.79 7.57
C ALA A 480 3.50 22.17 7.17
N PRO A 481 4.31 23.03 6.52
CA PRO A 481 3.84 24.35 6.10
C PRO A 481 2.58 24.28 5.22
N TRP A 482 2.47 23.25 4.38
CA TRP A 482 1.33 23.00 3.49
C TRP A 482 0.19 22.18 4.10
N VAL A 483 0.32 21.75 5.36
CA VAL A 483 -0.78 21.10 6.12
C VAL A 483 -1.44 22.12 7.03
N ASN A 484 -0.65 22.81 7.84
CA ASN A 484 -1.15 23.66 8.93
C ASN A 484 -0.17 24.80 9.32
N ASP A 485 0.67 25.23 8.38
CA ASP A 485 1.65 26.33 8.56
C ASP A 485 2.65 26.13 9.73
N LYS A 486 2.93 24.87 10.09
CA LYS A 486 3.90 24.51 11.14
C LYS A 486 5.14 23.85 10.55
N GLU A 487 6.21 23.79 11.35
CA GLU A 487 7.40 23.02 11.00
C GLU A 487 7.06 21.54 10.76
N TYR A 488 7.78 20.92 9.83
CA TYR A 488 7.55 19.54 9.44
C TYR A 488 7.70 18.58 10.63
N ARG A 489 6.69 17.74 10.86
CA ARG A 489 6.70 16.66 11.84
C ARG A 489 5.94 15.45 11.30
N GLU A 490 6.55 14.28 11.42
CA GLU A 490 5.94 12.99 11.09
C GLU A 490 5.77 12.08 12.30
N SER A 491 5.01 11.01 12.10
CA SER A 491 5.04 9.80 12.90
C SER A 491 5.30 8.60 11.99
N LEU A 492 6.36 7.87 12.30
CA LEU A 492 6.65 6.56 11.73
C LEU A 492 6.85 5.61 12.91
N ALA A 493 5.97 4.62 13.04
CA ALA A 493 6.13 3.59 14.05
C ALA A 493 7.33 2.68 13.73
N ASP A 494 7.95 2.15 14.78
CA ASP A 494 8.90 1.05 14.74
C ASP A 494 8.13 -0.20 15.17
N MET A 495 7.78 -1.05 14.20
CA MET A 495 7.05 -2.29 14.42
C MET A 495 7.95 -3.49 14.18
N SER A 496 7.69 -4.59 14.89
CA SER A 496 8.36 -5.86 14.67
C SER A 496 7.38 -7.03 14.62
N ILE A 497 7.77 -8.11 13.94
CA ILE A 497 7.05 -9.38 13.92
C ILE A 497 7.98 -10.52 14.32
N SER A 498 7.46 -11.44 15.14
CA SER A 498 8.15 -12.70 15.47
C SER A 498 7.20 -13.88 15.38
N ILE A 499 7.73 -15.05 15.08
CA ILE A 499 6.99 -16.30 15.01
C ILE A 499 7.56 -17.31 16.01
N CYS A 500 6.72 -17.77 16.91
CA CYS A 500 7.00 -18.85 17.85
C CYS A 500 6.18 -20.08 17.48
N ARG A 501 6.74 -21.27 17.70
CA ARG A 501 6.00 -22.54 17.70
C ARG A 501 5.61 -22.89 19.13
N LEU A 502 4.38 -23.36 19.32
CA LEU A 502 3.97 -23.97 20.57
C LEU A 502 4.50 -25.41 20.64
N ASP A 503 5.29 -25.72 21.67
CA ASP A 503 5.82 -27.05 21.97
C ASP A 503 5.47 -27.44 23.40
N GLY A 504 4.34 -28.16 23.58
CA GLY A 504 3.76 -28.38 24.90
C GLY A 504 3.21 -27.08 25.50
N GLU A 505 3.75 -26.67 26.65
CA GLU A 505 3.44 -25.38 27.31
C GLU A 505 4.43 -24.27 26.93
N ASP A 506 5.54 -24.60 26.24
CA ASP A 506 6.60 -23.66 25.91
C ASP A 506 6.43 -23.04 24.51
N LEU A 507 6.92 -21.80 24.34
CA LEU A 507 7.01 -21.12 23.04
C LEU A 507 8.46 -21.12 22.55
N ALA A 508 8.72 -21.80 21.44
CA ALA A 508 10.01 -21.83 20.78
C ALA A 508 10.07 -20.79 19.65
N LEU A 509 10.91 -19.77 19.77
CA LEU A 509 11.14 -18.78 18.72
C LEU A 509 11.74 -19.45 17.47
N TYR A 510 11.10 -19.30 16.32
CA TYR A 510 11.64 -19.74 15.04
C TYR A 510 12.32 -18.61 14.29
N ASP A 511 11.71 -17.44 14.25
CA ASP A 511 12.28 -16.29 13.55
C ASP A 511 11.64 -14.96 13.96
N PHE A 512 12.29 -13.87 13.59
CA PHE A 512 11.80 -12.52 13.77
C PHE A 512 12.34 -11.55 12.73
N SER A 513 11.66 -10.43 12.58
CA SER A 513 12.01 -9.31 11.71
C SER A 513 11.73 -8.01 12.47
N ASP A 514 12.75 -7.15 12.58
CA ASP A 514 12.85 -5.94 13.41
C ASP A 514 13.84 -4.95 12.75
N SER A 515 13.49 -4.42 11.58
CA SER A 515 14.19 -3.30 10.95
C SER A 515 13.85 -1.99 11.65
N ARG A 516 14.88 -1.19 11.91
CA ARG A 516 14.73 0.13 12.55
C ARG A 516 14.40 1.26 11.57
N ILE A 517 14.45 0.99 10.27
CA ILE A 517 14.35 2.03 9.23
C ILE A 517 13.25 1.74 8.21
N ASP A 518 12.88 0.48 8.02
CA ASP A 518 11.85 0.11 7.06
C ASP A 518 10.45 0.19 7.71
N ASN A 519 9.43 0.45 6.90
CA ASN A 519 8.02 0.38 7.31
C ASN A 519 7.35 -0.93 6.88
N VAL A 520 8.16 -1.98 6.82
CA VAL A 520 7.77 -3.34 6.45
C VAL A 520 8.59 -4.33 7.25
N GLU A 521 7.94 -5.38 7.73
CA GLU A 521 8.60 -6.56 8.27
C GLU A 521 8.18 -7.79 7.48
N HIS A 522 9.10 -8.72 7.28
CA HIS A 522 8.85 -9.87 6.42
C HIS A 522 9.63 -11.10 6.87
N ILE A 523 8.91 -12.20 7.07
CA ILE A 523 9.46 -13.50 7.44
C ILE A 523 9.19 -14.47 6.30
N TYR A 524 10.21 -15.27 6.01
CA TYR A 524 10.20 -16.32 4.99
C TYR A 524 10.82 -17.58 5.56
N LEU A 525 10.02 -18.62 5.72
CA LEU A 525 10.41 -19.93 6.23
C LEU A 525 10.18 -20.97 5.13
N ARG A 526 11.08 -21.95 5.06
CA ARG A 526 10.98 -23.08 4.14
C ARG A 526 11.03 -24.37 4.92
N GLY A 527 9.94 -25.13 4.89
CA GLY A 527 9.77 -26.38 5.62
C GLY A 527 9.33 -26.15 7.07
N LEU A 528 8.03 -25.93 7.25
CA LEU A 528 7.37 -25.68 8.53
C LEU A 528 6.44 -26.85 8.87
N PRO A 529 6.69 -27.65 9.93
CA PRO A 529 5.83 -28.77 10.25
C PRO A 529 4.44 -28.33 10.72
N LYS A 530 3.45 -29.21 10.60
CA LYS A 530 2.12 -29.00 11.17
C LYS A 530 2.21 -28.73 12.67
N GLY A 531 1.29 -27.91 13.17
CA GLY A 531 1.27 -27.50 14.57
C GLY A 531 0.68 -26.13 14.78
N MET A 532 0.74 -25.67 16.02
CA MET A 532 0.31 -24.34 16.42
C MET A 532 1.51 -23.40 16.50
N TYR A 533 1.33 -22.24 15.89
CA TYR A 533 2.27 -21.15 15.83
C TYR A 533 1.61 -19.90 16.36
N GLN A 534 2.41 -18.99 16.89
CA GLN A 534 1.95 -17.69 17.33
C GLN A 534 2.83 -16.63 16.70
N LEU A 535 2.20 -15.74 15.94
CA LEU A 535 2.81 -14.50 15.51
C LEU A 535 2.61 -13.46 16.59
N LYS A 536 3.67 -12.74 16.94
CA LYS A 536 3.62 -11.59 17.83
C LYS A 536 4.01 -10.34 17.05
N VAL A 537 3.15 -9.33 17.09
CA VAL A 537 3.40 -7.99 16.53
C VAL A 537 3.53 -6.99 17.67
N THR A 538 4.51 -6.10 17.59
CA THR A 538 4.71 -5.01 18.57
C THR A 538 4.91 -3.68 17.87
N THR A 539 4.74 -2.58 18.62
CA THR A 539 4.98 -1.21 18.10
C THR A 539 5.44 -0.26 19.21
N ASN A 540 6.17 0.80 18.84
CA ASN A 540 6.56 1.89 19.75
C ASN A 540 5.63 3.12 19.70
N ALA A 541 4.59 3.10 18.86
CA ALA A 541 3.69 4.22 18.65
C ALA A 541 2.30 3.73 18.20
N PHE A 542 1.25 4.53 18.39
CA PHE A 542 -0.04 4.20 17.81
C PHE A 542 0.08 4.14 16.28
N THR A 543 -0.30 3.01 15.68
CA THR A 543 -0.29 2.86 14.23
C THR A 543 -1.31 1.86 13.75
N HIS A 544 -1.84 2.12 12.55
CA HIS A 544 -2.56 1.10 11.79
C HIS A 544 -1.55 0.28 10.99
N PHE A 545 -1.87 -0.98 10.76
CA PHE A 545 -1.01 -1.90 10.02
C PHE A 545 -1.84 -2.94 9.27
N GLY A 546 -1.28 -3.42 8.16
CA GLY A 546 -1.71 -4.61 7.47
C GLY A 546 -0.78 -5.77 7.78
N ILE A 547 -1.33 -6.95 8.06
CA ILE A 547 -0.58 -8.19 8.19
C ILE A 547 -1.17 -9.25 7.27
N ALA A 548 -0.34 -10.07 6.65
CA ALA A 548 -0.77 -11.19 5.83
C ALA A 548 0.18 -12.38 5.95
N TRP A 549 -0.35 -13.57 5.77
CA TRP A 549 0.44 -14.80 5.78
C TRP A 549 -0.06 -15.83 4.78
N ARG A 550 0.89 -16.70 4.40
CA ARG A 550 0.71 -17.81 3.48
C ARG A 550 1.58 -18.96 3.94
N ALA A 551 1.02 -20.16 4.04
CA ALA A 551 1.72 -21.40 4.31
C ALA A 551 1.28 -22.43 3.25
N GLU A 552 2.17 -22.77 2.32
CA GLU A 552 1.86 -23.71 1.23
C GLU A 552 2.07 -25.14 1.71
N THR A 553 0.96 -25.89 1.77
CA THR A 553 0.95 -27.29 2.17
C THR A 553 1.87 -28.14 1.30
N GLY A 554 2.59 -29.07 1.91
CA GLY A 554 3.34 -30.08 1.18
C GLY A 554 4.27 -30.88 2.09
N ASP A 555 4.83 -31.94 1.53
CA ASP A 555 5.65 -32.88 2.30
C ASP A 555 6.98 -32.26 2.73
N LEU A 556 7.42 -32.62 3.95
CA LEU A 556 8.71 -32.21 4.48
C LEU A 556 9.81 -33.23 4.20
N PRO A 557 11.08 -32.79 4.27
CA PRO A 557 12.23 -33.67 4.17
C PRO A 557 12.10 -34.90 5.07
N GLU A 558 12.17 -36.08 4.46
CA GLU A 558 12.04 -37.36 5.15
C GLU A 558 13.20 -38.30 4.80
N LEU A 559 13.37 -39.36 5.61
CA LEU A 559 14.38 -40.39 5.39
C LEU A 559 13.72 -41.73 5.15
N GLU A 560 14.07 -42.36 4.03
CA GLU A 560 13.83 -43.79 3.80
C GLU A 560 15.15 -44.55 3.96
N ILE A 561 15.17 -45.59 4.80
CA ILE A 561 16.38 -46.33 5.13
C ILE A 561 16.24 -47.78 4.69
N ASN A 562 17.09 -48.17 3.76
CA ASN A 562 17.17 -49.52 3.21
C ASN A 562 18.51 -50.15 3.61
N MET A 563 18.48 -51.31 4.27
CA MET A 563 19.70 -52.01 4.72
C MET A 563 19.94 -53.28 3.92
N ASN A 564 21.20 -53.52 3.56
CA ASN A 564 21.67 -54.80 3.05
C ASN A 564 22.85 -55.31 3.91
N LEU A 565 23.48 -56.43 3.53
CA LEU A 565 24.52 -57.07 4.34
C LEU A 565 25.80 -56.22 4.55
N GLN A 566 26.04 -55.22 3.69
CA GLN A 566 27.28 -54.44 3.67
C GLN A 566 27.06 -52.96 3.95
N ASP A 567 25.93 -52.40 3.53
CA ASP A 567 25.66 -50.97 3.52
C ASP A 567 24.25 -50.63 4.04
N VAL A 568 24.14 -49.42 4.59
CA VAL A 568 22.90 -48.70 4.86
C VAL A 568 22.73 -47.66 3.76
N ARG A 569 21.66 -47.79 2.98
CA ARG A 569 21.23 -46.78 2.02
C ARG A 569 20.21 -45.89 2.68
N ILE A 570 20.45 -44.59 2.62
CA ILE A 570 19.63 -43.55 3.23
C ILE A 570 19.20 -42.63 2.10
N GLU A 571 17.94 -42.76 1.69
CA GLU A 571 17.32 -41.87 0.73
C GLU A 571 16.70 -40.70 1.50
N CYS A 572 17.19 -39.50 1.23
CA CYS A 572 16.58 -38.27 1.73
C CYS A 572 15.59 -37.81 0.66
N ASN A 573 14.29 -37.79 0.96
CA ASN A 573 13.21 -37.41 0.04
C ASN A 573 12.61 -36.06 0.46
N ASN A 574 11.81 -35.45 -0.44
CA ASN A 574 11.13 -34.17 -0.22
C ASN A 574 12.07 -33.03 0.22
N LEU A 575 13.30 -33.05 -0.29
CA LEU A 575 14.29 -32.03 0.00
C LEU A 575 13.89 -30.68 -0.60
N ILE A 576 14.17 -29.62 0.16
CA ILE A 576 13.88 -28.25 -0.25
C ILE A 576 15.09 -27.71 -1.01
N ASN A 577 14.90 -27.33 -2.27
CA ASN A 577 15.99 -26.84 -3.12
C ASN A 577 16.72 -25.63 -2.48
N GLY A 578 18.05 -25.65 -2.51
CA GLY A 578 18.91 -24.62 -1.95
C GLY A 578 19.08 -24.66 -0.43
N LYS A 579 18.37 -25.53 0.30
CA LYS A 579 18.56 -25.71 1.75
C LYS A 579 19.78 -26.57 2.06
N GLU A 580 20.44 -26.24 3.16
CA GLU A 580 21.46 -27.11 3.76
C GLU A 580 20.83 -28.15 4.68
N PHE A 581 21.27 -29.39 4.53
CA PHE A 581 20.86 -30.52 5.33
C PHE A 581 22.07 -31.15 6.01
N THR A 582 21.88 -31.65 7.23
CA THR A 582 22.89 -32.42 7.95
C THR A 582 22.32 -33.75 8.42
N LEU A 583 22.86 -34.84 7.88
CA LEU A 583 22.58 -36.18 8.34
C LEU A 583 23.42 -36.46 9.60
N GLN A 584 22.76 -36.91 10.65
CA GLN A 584 23.41 -37.39 11.87
C GLN A 584 23.00 -38.82 12.18
N SER A 585 23.87 -39.53 12.88
CA SER A 585 23.56 -40.85 13.43
C SER A 585 23.77 -40.89 14.94
N SER A 586 23.06 -41.78 15.63
CA SER A 586 23.26 -42.09 17.04
C SER A 586 23.08 -43.58 17.30
N TYR A 587 23.65 -44.07 18.40
CA TYR A 587 23.42 -45.43 18.91
C TYR A 587 22.51 -45.45 20.15
N ASP A 588 22.23 -44.28 20.76
CA ASP A 588 21.58 -44.16 22.08
C ASP A 588 20.55 -43.01 22.17
N PHE A 589 20.30 -42.31 21.06
CA PHE A 589 19.45 -41.10 20.95
C PHE A 589 19.96 -39.87 21.72
N GLN A 590 21.06 -39.97 22.47
CA GLN A 590 21.62 -38.88 23.26
C GLN A 590 22.82 -38.26 22.55
N ASN A 591 23.72 -39.12 22.06
CA ASN A 591 24.96 -38.73 21.42
C ASN A 591 24.80 -38.83 19.91
N TRP A 592 24.73 -37.68 19.24
CA TRP A 592 24.56 -37.59 17.80
C TRP A 592 25.87 -37.17 17.12
N THR A 593 26.27 -37.93 16.10
CA THR A 593 27.47 -37.65 15.30
C THR A 593 27.06 -37.23 13.89
N LYS A 594 27.63 -36.13 13.40
CA LYS A 594 27.46 -35.67 12.01
C LYS A 594 28.11 -36.67 11.05
N LYS A 595 27.35 -37.07 10.02
CA LYS A 595 27.78 -38.00 8.96
C LYS A 595 27.99 -37.31 7.64
N HIS A 596 27.01 -36.52 7.21
CA HIS A 596 27.04 -35.81 5.95
C HIS A 596 26.42 -34.42 6.11
N SER A 597 26.90 -33.45 5.33
CA SER A 597 26.22 -32.18 5.11
C SER A 597 26.23 -31.87 3.64
N PHE A 598 25.10 -31.43 3.11
CA PHE A 598 24.92 -31.16 1.70
C PHE A 598 23.86 -30.08 1.48
N THR A 599 23.97 -29.35 0.38
CA THR A 599 22.92 -28.45 -0.09
C THR A 599 22.07 -29.20 -1.11
N ALA A 600 20.76 -29.24 -0.88
CA ALA A 600 19.85 -29.89 -1.81
C ALA A 600 19.82 -29.13 -3.15
N LYS A 601 20.05 -29.85 -4.25
CA LYS A 601 19.90 -29.35 -5.63
C LYS A 601 18.66 -29.94 -6.33
N GLU A 602 18.19 -31.05 -5.79
CA GLU A 602 17.05 -31.84 -6.25
C GLU A 602 16.20 -32.19 -5.04
N THR A 603 15.03 -32.76 -5.27
CA THR A 603 14.10 -33.16 -4.21
C THR A 603 14.49 -34.47 -3.52
N SER A 604 15.51 -35.17 -4.01
CA SER A 604 16.03 -36.38 -3.37
C SER A 604 17.56 -36.42 -3.37
N HIS A 605 18.13 -37.15 -2.41
CA HIS A 605 19.57 -37.37 -2.27
C HIS A 605 19.85 -38.71 -1.60
N GLU A 606 20.61 -39.59 -2.26
CA GLU A 606 21.02 -40.88 -1.70
C GLU A 606 22.37 -40.76 -0.98
N ILE A 607 22.44 -41.30 0.24
CA ILE A 607 23.66 -41.44 1.02
C ILE A 607 23.87 -42.92 1.35
N ILE A 608 25.08 -43.43 1.11
CA ILE A 608 25.45 -44.82 1.40
C ILE A 608 26.48 -44.84 2.54
N GLU A 609 26.14 -45.46 3.66
CA GLU A 609 27.05 -45.71 4.79
C GLU A 609 27.42 -47.20 4.90
N LYS A 610 28.70 -47.51 5.16
CA LYS A 610 29.15 -48.88 5.40
C LYS A 610 28.80 -49.36 6.81
N ILE A 611 28.37 -50.61 6.94
CA ILE A 611 28.10 -51.24 8.23
C ILE A 611 29.42 -51.68 8.88
N ASN A 612 29.87 -50.92 9.88
CA ASN A 612 31.12 -51.22 10.60
C ASN A 612 30.94 -52.19 11.79
N ASP A 613 29.73 -52.35 12.32
CA ASP A 613 29.40 -53.26 13.43
C ASP A 613 27.96 -53.76 13.31
N GLN A 614 27.79 -55.03 12.89
CA GLN A 614 26.48 -55.63 12.65
C GLN A 614 25.66 -55.90 13.94
N LYS A 615 26.20 -55.65 15.14
CA LYS A 615 25.53 -55.96 16.42
C LYS A 615 24.90 -54.76 17.13
N LYS A 616 25.05 -53.53 16.61
CA LYS A 616 24.49 -52.32 17.24
C LYS A 616 23.35 -51.74 16.42
N LYS A 617 22.27 -51.34 17.09
CA LYS A 617 21.21 -50.53 16.48
C LYS A 617 21.75 -49.14 16.17
N SER A 618 21.54 -48.66 14.95
CA SER A 618 21.87 -47.30 14.54
C SER A 618 20.58 -46.52 14.27
N TYR A 619 20.56 -45.26 14.67
CA TYR A 619 19.48 -44.31 14.44
C TYR A 619 19.99 -43.17 13.59
N TYR A 620 19.16 -42.64 12.70
CA TYR A 620 19.52 -41.54 11.81
C TYR A 620 18.49 -40.42 11.93
N ARG A 621 18.96 -39.17 11.77
CA ARG A 621 18.09 -37.99 11.64
C ARG A 621 18.65 -37.03 10.62
N LEU A 622 17.76 -36.36 9.91
CA LEU A 622 18.10 -35.27 9.01
C LEU A 622 17.76 -33.95 9.70
N LEU A 623 18.72 -33.05 9.77
CA LEU A 623 18.54 -31.72 10.35
C LEU A 623 18.55 -30.67 9.24
N TRP A 624 17.63 -29.71 9.33
CA TRP A 624 17.61 -28.48 8.54
C TRP A 624 17.07 -27.33 9.39
N ASN A 625 17.36 -26.09 8.96
CA ASN A 625 16.83 -24.88 9.58
C ASN A 625 15.72 -24.30 8.69
N PRO A 626 14.49 -24.10 9.18
CA PRO A 626 13.43 -23.46 8.40
C PRO A 626 13.77 -22.05 7.91
N VAL A 627 14.61 -21.29 8.63
CA VAL A 627 14.98 -19.90 8.31
C VAL A 627 15.96 -19.80 7.15
N ASN A 628 17.11 -20.49 7.25
CA ASN A 628 18.23 -20.40 6.30
C ASN A 628 18.12 -21.41 5.18
#